data_AF-A0A3C0HR60-F1
#
_entry.id   AF-A0A3C0HR60-F1
#
_cell.length_a   1.000
_cell.length_b   1.000
_cell.length_c   1.000
_cell.angle_alpha   90.00
_cell.angle_beta   90.00
_cell.angle_gamma   90.00
#
_symmetry.space_group_name_H-M   'P 1'
#
loop_
_entity.id
_entity.type
_entity.pdbx_description
1 polymer ?
#
loop_
_entity_poly.entity_id
_entity_poly.type
_entity_poly.pdbx_seq_one_letter_code
_entity_poly.pdbx_strand_id
1 'polypeptide(L)'
;MEPLPPTIERNAAPDPTSDDAERAIDEAITLVRRWLDRAKALETRRSRQTMQRLHGVVANDAGVDFVMAFIDRVARPDDHLVAARQLRTLIDTTPRLPDFLGPIDRLLLRAGSRLAPIVPRLVMPLAHRRMRSIVGHLVAPAEPAGLERHLARQRSAGWDSNVNLLGEAVLGRREAGARLAQLQSLLHQPDVDYVSVKLSSVQAQLNPWAHDESVNAVSHRLDELIDTAASVHPPTFVNVDMEEYRDLELTLDAFERVLGAPQRQHLDAGIVLQAYLPDALPALQRLAAFAADRHRDGGGTIKVRLVKGANLAMERVDAAMHGWALAPYDNKADTDANYTRCLDWVLRPERLVGMRIGVASHNLFHVAWALRMAERRGVTNQVQFEMLQGMAEAQARAIAEAVGADRPLLYTPAVDREDFDVAIGYLFRRLEETAAPNNFLRALFS
;
A
#
# COMPACT_ATOMS: atom_id res chain seq x y z
N MET A 1 43.04 -21.42 14.54
CA MET A 1 42.49 -22.28 13.47
C MET A 1 41.11 -22.68 13.95
N GLU A 2 40.13 -21.85 13.60
CA GLU A 2 38.75 -21.93 14.08
C GLU A 2 38.02 -23.04 13.29
N PRO A 3 37.17 -23.87 13.92
CA PRO A 3 36.54 -24.98 13.21
C PRO A 3 35.47 -24.43 12.26
N LEU A 4 35.51 -24.91 11.02
CA LEU A 4 34.48 -24.64 10.00
C LEU A 4 33.08 -25.01 10.56
N PRO A 5 32.04 -24.19 10.28
CA PRO A 5 30.68 -24.53 10.68
C PRO A 5 30.22 -25.81 9.98
N PRO A 6 29.33 -26.60 10.62
CA PRO A 6 28.89 -27.86 10.06
C PRO A 6 28.17 -27.64 8.73
N THR A 7 28.63 -28.36 7.71
CA THR A 7 27.99 -28.49 6.40
C THR A 7 26.54 -28.89 6.62
N ILE A 8 25.59 -28.06 6.17
CA ILE A 8 24.17 -28.39 6.17
C ILE A 8 23.98 -29.59 5.22
N GLU A 9 23.82 -30.78 5.77
CA GLU A 9 23.51 -31.98 4.99
C GLU A 9 22.13 -31.82 4.33
N ARG A 10 22.13 -31.62 3.02
CA ARG A 10 20.95 -31.73 2.14
C ARG A 10 20.52 -33.20 1.97
N ASN A 11 20.09 -33.87 3.04
CA ASN A 11 19.58 -35.24 2.96
C ASN A 11 18.35 -35.46 3.86
N ALA A 12 17.32 -34.65 3.64
CA ALA A 12 15.95 -35.05 3.95
C ALA A 12 15.25 -35.34 2.61
N ALA A 13 14.51 -36.45 2.52
CA ALA A 13 13.62 -36.69 1.39
C ALA A 13 12.72 -35.45 1.21
N PRO A 14 12.43 -35.00 -0.03
CA PRO A 14 11.68 -33.77 -0.25
C PRO A 14 10.31 -33.89 0.45
N ASP A 15 10.04 -32.96 1.36
CA ASP A 15 8.70 -32.74 1.90
C ASP A 15 7.76 -32.64 0.69
N PRO A 16 6.63 -33.39 0.62
CA PRO A 16 5.69 -33.28 -0.50
C PRO A 16 5.24 -31.83 -0.75
N THR A 17 5.33 -30.95 0.26
CA THR A 17 5.06 -29.52 0.12
C THR A 17 6.18 -28.71 -0.56
N SER A 18 7.42 -29.21 -0.59
CA SER A 18 8.55 -28.62 -1.32
C SER A 18 8.45 -28.88 -2.82
N ASP A 19 7.92 -30.04 -3.22
CA ASP A 19 7.72 -30.40 -4.64
C ASP A 19 6.63 -29.50 -5.28
N ASP A 20 5.58 -29.15 -4.52
CA ASP A 20 4.57 -28.17 -4.97
C ASP A 20 5.18 -26.79 -5.21
N ALA A 21 6.02 -26.31 -4.29
CA ALA A 21 6.64 -24.99 -4.40
C ALA A 21 7.56 -24.90 -5.61
N GLU A 22 8.36 -25.95 -5.88
CA GLU A 22 9.24 -26.03 -7.06
C GLU A 22 8.45 -26.10 -8.36
N ARG A 23 7.43 -26.96 -8.45
CA ARG A 23 6.58 -27.07 -9.65
C ARG A 23 5.81 -25.79 -9.95
N ALA A 24 5.38 -25.07 -8.91
CA ALA A 24 4.68 -23.80 -9.06
C ALA A 24 5.56 -22.70 -9.71
N ILE A 25 6.90 -22.83 -9.69
CA ILE A 25 7.81 -21.84 -10.29
C ILE A 25 7.62 -21.77 -11.81
N ASP A 26 7.74 -22.90 -12.51
CA ASP A 26 7.64 -22.95 -13.98
C ASP A 26 6.22 -22.60 -14.47
N GLU A 27 5.21 -23.03 -13.70
CA GLU A 27 3.82 -22.68 -13.94
C GLU A 27 3.58 -21.18 -13.77
N ALA A 28 4.16 -20.58 -12.73
CA ALA A 28 4.08 -19.14 -12.48
C ALA A 28 4.76 -18.36 -13.60
N ILE A 29 5.96 -18.74 -14.04
CA ILE A 29 6.65 -18.09 -15.17
C ILE A 29 5.79 -18.16 -16.44
N THR A 30 5.21 -19.32 -16.73
CA THR A 30 4.33 -19.51 -17.89
C THR A 30 3.07 -18.64 -17.79
N LEU A 31 2.48 -18.56 -16.60
CA LEU A 31 1.31 -17.72 -16.35
C LEU A 31 1.63 -16.23 -16.48
N VAL A 32 2.75 -15.77 -15.94
CA VAL A 32 3.21 -14.38 -16.09
C VAL A 32 3.38 -14.01 -17.55
N ARG A 33 3.99 -14.88 -18.38
CA ARG A 33 4.12 -14.62 -19.83
C ARG A 33 2.75 -14.40 -20.48
N ARG A 34 1.76 -15.25 -20.16
CA ARG A 34 0.38 -15.09 -20.65
C ARG A 34 -0.24 -13.78 -20.19
N TRP A 35 -0.06 -13.40 -18.92
CA TRP A 35 -0.56 -12.13 -18.39
C TRP A 35 0.08 -10.93 -19.08
N LEU A 36 1.39 -10.96 -19.34
CA LEU A 36 2.08 -9.90 -20.05
C LEU A 36 1.58 -9.74 -21.48
N ASP A 37 1.37 -10.83 -22.20
CA ASP A 37 0.83 -10.78 -23.56
C ASP A 37 -0.63 -10.32 -23.59
N ARG A 38 -1.43 -10.76 -22.61
CA ARG A 38 -2.81 -10.27 -22.46
C ARG A 38 -2.85 -8.79 -22.07
N ALA A 39 -1.98 -8.34 -21.18
CA ALA A 39 -1.86 -6.95 -20.78
C ALA A 39 -1.53 -6.04 -21.98
N LYS A 40 -0.64 -6.46 -22.88
CA LYS A 40 -0.35 -5.72 -24.12
C LYS A 40 -1.61 -5.53 -24.98
N ALA A 41 -2.48 -6.54 -25.06
CA ALA A 41 -3.73 -6.46 -25.80
C ALA A 41 -4.78 -5.55 -25.11
N LEU A 42 -4.75 -5.46 -23.79
CA LEU A 42 -5.66 -4.63 -22.98
C LEU A 42 -5.18 -3.17 -22.82
N GLU A 43 -3.93 -2.88 -23.18
CA GLU A 43 -3.32 -1.57 -22.98
C GLU A 43 -3.94 -0.51 -23.90
N THR A 44 -4.51 0.53 -23.30
CA THR A 44 -5.04 1.68 -24.05
C THR A 44 -3.95 2.71 -24.34
N ARG A 45 -4.10 3.51 -25.40
CA ARG A 45 -3.17 4.62 -25.71
C ARG A 45 -2.97 5.59 -24.53
N ARG A 46 -4.05 5.87 -23.79
CA ARG A 46 -4.01 6.74 -22.61
C ARG A 46 -3.21 6.10 -21.47
N SER A 47 -3.49 4.83 -21.16
CA SER A 47 -2.74 4.09 -20.13
C SER A 47 -1.25 4.03 -20.46
N ARG A 48 -0.89 3.75 -21.73
CA ARG A 48 0.49 3.77 -22.21
C ARG A 48 1.17 5.13 -22.02
N GLN A 49 0.50 6.23 -22.36
CA GLN A 49 1.07 7.58 -22.19
C GLN A 49 1.28 7.93 -20.71
N THR A 50 0.32 7.59 -19.85
CA THR A 50 0.46 7.77 -18.40
C THR A 50 1.63 6.94 -17.88
N MET A 51 1.74 5.68 -18.32
CA MET A 51 2.82 4.78 -17.93
C MET A 51 4.18 5.29 -18.37
N GLN A 52 4.32 5.76 -19.60
CA GLN A 52 5.57 6.35 -20.10
C GLN A 52 5.99 7.59 -19.31
N ARG A 53 5.04 8.41 -18.84
CA ARG A 53 5.33 9.56 -17.98
C ARG A 53 5.81 9.12 -16.60
N LEU A 54 5.11 8.16 -15.97
CA LEU A 54 5.52 7.60 -14.68
C LEU A 54 6.90 6.97 -14.77
N HIS A 55 7.14 6.15 -15.79
CA HIS A 55 8.46 5.59 -16.07
C HIS A 55 9.52 6.67 -16.28
N GLY A 56 9.22 7.73 -17.04
CA GLY A 56 10.17 8.82 -17.25
C GLY A 56 10.53 9.61 -15.98
N VAL A 57 9.65 9.66 -14.97
CA VAL A 57 9.96 10.22 -13.64
C VAL A 57 10.92 9.29 -12.90
N VAL A 58 10.65 8.00 -12.98
CA VAL A 58 11.24 6.90 -12.22
C VAL A 58 12.60 6.44 -12.79
N ALA A 59 12.83 6.61 -14.09
CA ALA A 59 13.97 6.04 -14.81
C ALA A 59 15.29 6.83 -14.63
N ASN A 60 15.23 8.07 -14.11
CA ASN A 60 16.40 8.92 -13.92
C ASN A 60 16.29 9.62 -12.57
N ASP A 61 17.34 9.53 -11.76
CA ASP A 61 17.45 10.16 -10.44
C ASP A 61 17.17 11.67 -10.52
N ALA A 62 17.63 12.35 -11.58
CA ALA A 62 17.35 13.78 -11.79
C ALA A 62 15.85 14.09 -11.99
N GLY A 63 15.07 13.14 -12.51
CA GLY A 63 13.63 13.24 -12.65
C GLY A 63 12.92 13.14 -11.29
N VAL A 64 13.34 12.19 -10.46
CA VAL A 64 12.86 12.00 -9.09
C VAL A 64 13.19 13.24 -8.25
N ASP A 65 14.44 13.71 -8.28
CA ASP A 65 14.91 14.90 -7.55
C ASP A 65 14.12 16.16 -7.93
N PHE A 66 13.86 16.35 -9.23
CA PHE A 66 13.06 17.48 -9.69
C PHE A 66 11.63 17.43 -9.15
N VAL A 67 11.00 16.25 -9.18
CA VAL A 67 9.65 16.07 -8.64
C VAL A 67 9.64 16.28 -7.13
N MET A 68 10.61 15.76 -6.39
CA MET A 68 10.76 16.01 -4.95
C MET A 68 10.85 17.50 -4.64
N ALA A 69 11.77 18.19 -5.30
CA ALA A 69 11.99 19.61 -5.08
C ALA A 69 10.78 20.45 -5.49
N PHE A 70 10.06 20.06 -6.56
CA PHE A 70 8.82 20.72 -6.96
C PHE A 70 7.75 20.56 -5.88
N ILE A 71 7.54 19.36 -5.37
CA ILE A 71 6.52 19.08 -4.36
C ILE A 71 6.83 19.83 -3.07
N ASP A 72 8.02 19.63 -2.53
CA ASP A 72 8.41 20.18 -1.24
C ASP A 72 8.50 21.71 -1.27
N ARG A 73 9.04 22.29 -2.34
CA ARG A 73 9.33 23.73 -2.39
C ARG A 73 8.24 24.54 -3.11
N VAL A 74 7.45 23.94 -4.00
CA VAL A 74 6.46 24.67 -4.82
C VAL A 74 5.03 24.30 -4.44
N ALA A 75 4.72 23.03 -4.19
CA ALA A 75 3.36 22.60 -3.90
C ALA A 75 2.96 22.74 -2.43
N ARG A 76 3.91 22.51 -1.50
CA ARG A 76 3.69 22.54 -0.05
C ARG A 76 3.46 23.93 0.55
N PRO A 77 4.11 25.02 0.09
CA PRO A 77 3.92 26.31 0.74
C PRO A 77 2.51 26.89 0.52
N ASP A 78 1.84 27.28 1.60
CA ASP A 78 0.55 27.99 1.55
C ASP A 78 0.65 29.38 0.90
N ASP A 79 1.78 30.06 1.10
CA ASP A 79 2.00 31.38 0.54
C ASP A 79 2.40 31.31 -0.94
N HIS A 80 1.52 31.78 -1.81
CA HIS A 80 1.74 31.88 -3.25
C HIS A 80 3.02 32.66 -3.63
N LEU A 81 3.45 33.65 -2.86
CA LEU A 81 4.69 34.39 -3.11
C LEU A 81 5.93 33.53 -2.84
N VAL A 82 5.91 32.76 -1.76
CA VAL A 82 6.99 31.81 -1.43
C VAL A 82 7.04 30.73 -2.51
N ALA A 83 5.91 30.11 -2.81
CA ALA A 83 5.79 29.07 -3.82
C ALA A 83 6.25 29.55 -5.21
N ALA A 84 5.92 30.79 -5.58
CA ALA A 84 6.38 31.42 -6.84
C ALA A 84 7.90 31.63 -6.90
N ARG A 85 8.51 32.12 -5.81
CA ARG A 85 9.99 32.28 -5.74
C ARG A 85 10.69 30.93 -5.81
N GLN A 86 10.13 29.93 -5.16
CA GLN A 86 10.67 28.57 -5.18
C GLN A 86 10.51 27.92 -6.57
N LEU A 87 9.38 28.13 -7.26
CA LEU A 87 9.21 27.68 -8.65
C LEU A 87 10.26 28.30 -9.57
N ARG A 88 10.51 29.60 -9.43
CA ARG A 88 11.58 30.28 -10.18
C ARG A 88 12.94 29.68 -9.88
N THR A 89 13.27 29.57 -8.59
CA THR A 89 14.56 29.04 -8.14
C THR A 89 14.78 27.63 -8.69
N LEU A 90 13.79 26.75 -8.54
CA LEU A 90 13.86 25.38 -9.02
C LEU A 90 14.14 25.29 -10.52
N ILE A 91 13.43 26.09 -11.32
CA ILE A 91 13.60 26.08 -12.78
C ILE A 91 14.94 26.70 -13.19
N ASP A 92 15.39 27.76 -12.51
CA ASP A 92 16.68 28.42 -12.78
C ASP A 92 17.88 27.53 -12.38
N THR A 93 17.75 26.74 -11.30
CA THR A 93 18.80 25.81 -10.84
C THR A 93 18.77 24.46 -11.55
N THR A 94 17.76 24.18 -12.39
CA THR A 94 17.63 22.92 -13.13
C THR A 94 18.15 23.12 -14.57
N PRO A 95 19.36 22.65 -14.91
CA PRO A 95 19.98 22.94 -16.22
C PRO A 95 19.17 22.37 -17.39
N ARG A 96 18.56 21.20 -17.17
CA ARG A 96 17.70 20.51 -18.14
C ARG A 96 16.47 19.98 -17.44
N LEU A 97 15.30 20.45 -17.87
CA LEU A 97 14.03 19.93 -17.38
C LEU A 97 13.90 18.44 -17.68
N PRO A 98 13.35 17.64 -16.74
CA PRO A 98 13.23 16.20 -16.89
C PRO A 98 12.55 15.76 -18.19
N ASP A 99 13.00 14.62 -18.73
CA ASP A 99 12.57 14.21 -20.06
C ASP A 99 11.11 13.73 -20.13
N PHE A 100 10.54 13.31 -19.00
CA PHE A 100 9.12 12.92 -18.87
C PHE A 100 8.15 14.08 -19.10
N LEU A 101 8.60 15.32 -18.94
CA LEU A 101 7.78 16.50 -19.19
C LEU A 101 7.64 16.70 -20.69
N GLY A 102 6.40 16.73 -21.18
CA GLY A 102 6.11 17.02 -22.59
C GLY A 102 6.57 18.44 -22.98
N PRO A 103 6.72 18.73 -24.28
CA PRO A 103 7.17 20.04 -24.75
C PRO A 103 6.29 21.19 -24.25
N ILE A 104 4.98 20.95 -24.14
CA ILE A 104 4.02 21.91 -23.60
C ILE A 104 4.26 22.12 -22.09
N ASP A 105 4.46 21.06 -21.31
CA ASP A 105 4.69 21.18 -19.87
C ASP A 105 6.01 21.91 -19.57
N ARG A 106 7.06 21.66 -20.36
CA ARG A 106 8.32 22.39 -20.27
C ARG A 106 8.14 23.89 -20.58
N LEU A 107 7.36 24.21 -21.62
CA LEU A 107 7.04 25.60 -21.96
C LEU A 107 6.24 26.28 -20.84
N LEU A 108 5.21 25.61 -20.31
CA LEU A 108 4.38 26.11 -19.22
C LEU A 108 5.19 26.33 -17.94
N LEU A 109 6.11 25.43 -17.60
CA LEU A 109 6.98 25.59 -16.43
C LEU A 109 7.94 26.76 -16.59
N ARG A 110 8.53 26.95 -17.78
CA ARG A 110 9.43 28.10 -18.07
C ARG A 110 8.68 29.43 -18.12
N ALA A 111 7.49 29.45 -18.69
CA ALA A 111 6.65 30.65 -18.70
C ALA A 111 6.14 30.97 -17.28
N GLY A 112 5.68 29.94 -16.58
CA GLY A 112 5.23 30.00 -15.20
C GLY A 112 6.31 30.51 -14.27
N SER A 113 7.54 30.00 -14.35
CA SER A 113 8.65 30.43 -13.49
C SER A 113 9.02 31.91 -13.65
N ARG A 114 8.88 32.46 -14.86
CA ARG A 114 9.12 33.88 -15.14
C ARG A 114 7.96 34.78 -14.69
N LEU A 115 6.73 34.31 -14.84
CA LEU A 115 5.52 35.06 -14.49
C LEU A 115 5.15 34.93 -13.01
N ALA A 116 5.55 33.85 -12.33
CA ALA A 116 5.15 33.56 -10.97
C ALA A 116 5.53 34.67 -9.98
N PRO A 117 6.72 35.30 -10.03
CA PRO A 117 7.04 36.42 -9.14
C PRO A 117 6.21 37.68 -9.39
N ILE A 118 5.63 37.84 -10.59
CA ILE A 118 4.87 39.02 -11.01
C ILE A 118 3.38 38.86 -10.68
N VAL A 119 2.81 37.68 -10.98
CA VAL A 119 1.39 37.35 -10.79
C VAL A 119 1.20 36.00 -10.07
N PRO A 120 1.71 35.85 -8.84
CA PRO A 120 1.72 34.58 -8.11
C PRO A 120 0.31 34.04 -7.86
N ARG A 121 -0.65 34.93 -7.58
CA ARG A 121 -2.06 34.57 -7.32
C ARG A 121 -2.77 33.93 -8.52
N LEU A 122 -2.26 34.09 -9.73
CA LEU A 122 -2.79 33.44 -10.92
C LEU A 122 -1.97 32.19 -11.29
N VAL A 123 -0.63 32.30 -11.25
CA VAL A 123 0.26 31.22 -11.70
C VAL A 123 0.22 30.03 -10.75
N MET A 124 0.23 30.25 -9.43
CA MET A 124 0.31 29.15 -8.47
C MET A 124 -0.94 28.26 -8.48
N PRO A 125 -2.18 28.80 -8.47
CA PRO A 125 -3.38 27.96 -8.62
C PRO A 125 -3.42 27.18 -9.94
N LEU A 126 -2.92 27.75 -11.04
CA LEU A 126 -2.83 27.05 -12.32
C LEU A 126 -1.80 25.92 -12.28
N ALA A 127 -0.65 26.14 -11.63
CA ALA A 127 0.36 25.11 -11.41
C ALA A 127 -0.20 23.95 -10.57
N HIS A 128 -0.89 24.25 -9.46
CA HIS A 128 -1.58 23.25 -8.64
C HIS A 128 -2.65 22.48 -9.41
N ARG A 129 -3.46 23.17 -10.22
CA ARG A 129 -4.49 22.52 -11.06
C ARG A 129 -3.86 21.60 -12.12
N ARG A 130 -2.75 22.02 -12.74
CA ARG A 130 -2.03 21.19 -13.72
C ARG A 130 -1.43 19.96 -13.05
N MET A 131 -0.77 20.12 -11.90
CA MET A 131 -0.24 18.99 -11.12
C MET A 131 -1.34 18.01 -10.70
N ARG A 132 -2.47 18.50 -10.17
CA ARG A 132 -3.66 17.70 -9.87
C ARG A 132 -4.15 16.91 -11.08
N SER A 133 -4.10 17.50 -12.28
CA SER A 133 -4.50 16.78 -13.51
C SER A 133 -3.57 15.65 -13.91
N ILE A 134 -2.30 15.71 -13.50
CA ILE A 134 -1.30 14.67 -13.78
C ILE A 134 -1.49 13.49 -12.82
N VAL A 135 -1.62 13.76 -11.52
CA VAL A 135 -1.59 12.71 -10.48
C VAL A 135 -2.97 12.33 -9.96
N GLY A 136 -4.03 13.09 -10.25
CA GLY A 136 -5.38 12.86 -9.71
C GLY A 136 -6.09 11.60 -10.20
N HIS A 137 -5.48 10.80 -11.07
CA HIS A 137 -5.98 9.46 -11.38
C HIS A 137 -5.48 8.40 -10.38
N LEU A 138 -4.41 8.70 -9.65
CA LEU A 138 -3.79 7.83 -8.65
C LEU A 138 -4.48 7.96 -7.28
N VAL A 139 -5.31 8.98 -7.08
CA VAL A 139 -6.00 9.29 -5.81
C VAL A 139 -7.46 9.62 -6.08
N ALA A 140 -8.35 9.01 -5.32
CA ALA A 140 -9.77 9.31 -5.33
C ALA A 140 -10.07 10.61 -4.55
N PRO A 141 -11.11 11.36 -4.93
CA PRO A 141 -11.67 12.39 -4.06
C PRO A 141 -12.24 11.74 -2.79
N ALA A 142 -12.05 12.36 -1.63
CA ALA A 142 -12.68 11.92 -0.37
C ALA A 142 -14.08 12.50 -0.17
N GLU A 143 -14.46 13.55 -0.91
CA GLU A 143 -15.80 14.13 -0.76
C GLU A 143 -16.88 13.14 -1.17
N PRO A 144 -18.00 13.01 -0.43
CA PRO A 144 -18.93 11.89 -0.59
C PRO A 144 -19.39 11.63 -2.03
N ALA A 145 -19.93 12.64 -2.71
CA ALA A 145 -20.40 12.51 -4.10
C ALA A 145 -19.26 12.32 -5.12
N GLY A 146 -18.05 12.75 -4.78
CA GLY A 146 -16.85 12.47 -5.59
C GLY A 146 -16.44 11.02 -5.47
N LEU A 147 -16.37 10.53 -4.23
CA LEU A 147 -15.95 9.18 -3.89
C LEU A 147 -16.93 8.15 -4.42
N GLU A 148 -18.24 8.34 -4.22
CA GLU A 148 -19.31 7.48 -4.79
C GLU A 148 -19.13 7.29 -6.30
N ARG A 149 -18.99 8.39 -7.06
CA ARG A 149 -18.79 8.33 -8.52
C ARG A 149 -17.48 7.66 -8.91
N HIS A 150 -16.46 7.69 -8.04
CA HIS A 150 -15.20 7.00 -8.27
C HIS A 150 -15.33 5.50 -8.03
N LEU A 151 -15.92 5.11 -6.90
CA LEU A 151 -16.14 3.71 -6.53
C LEU A 151 -17.10 3.01 -7.51
N ALA A 152 -18.19 3.67 -7.91
CA ALA A 152 -19.11 3.13 -8.92
C ALA A 152 -18.40 2.86 -10.27
N ARG A 153 -17.46 3.72 -10.67
CA ARG A 153 -16.63 3.49 -11.88
C ARG A 153 -15.67 2.32 -11.71
N GLN A 154 -15.09 2.14 -10.52
CA GLN A 154 -14.23 0.98 -10.23
C GLN A 154 -15.05 -0.33 -10.24
N ARG A 155 -16.20 -0.36 -9.56
CA ARG A 155 -17.09 -1.53 -9.54
C ARG A 155 -17.57 -1.93 -10.93
N SER A 156 -18.00 -0.97 -11.75
CA SER A 156 -18.41 -1.23 -13.15
C SER A 156 -17.26 -1.69 -14.05
N ALA A 157 -16.02 -1.37 -13.68
CA ALA A 157 -14.81 -1.87 -14.33
C ALA A 157 -14.32 -3.21 -13.76
N GLY A 158 -15.07 -3.84 -12.84
CA GLY A 158 -14.79 -5.16 -12.28
C GLY A 158 -13.84 -5.17 -11.07
N TRP A 159 -13.75 -4.06 -10.33
CA TRP A 159 -12.86 -3.93 -9.16
C TRP A 159 -13.64 -3.73 -7.88
N ASP A 160 -13.16 -4.36 -6.81
CA ASP A 160 -13.51 -3.96 -5.45
C ASP A 160 -12.50 -2.93 -4.97
N SER A 161 -12.88 -2.10 -3.99
CA SER A 161 -12.06 -0.97 -3.54
C SER A 161 -11.88 -0.98 -2.04
N ASN A 162 -10.62 -0.94 -1.61
CA ASN A 162 -10.21 -0.70 -0.24
C ASN A 162 -9.85 0.78 -0.11
N VAL A 163 -10.73 1.56 0.52
CA VAL A 163 -10.55 3.00 0.65
C VAL A 163 -9.59 3.32 1.79
N ASN A 164 -8.52 4.05 1.49
CA ASN A 164 -7.61 4.57 2.50
C ASN A 164 -7.66 6.09 2.52
N LEU A 165 -8.18 6.68 3.60
CA LEU A 165 -8.23 8.12 3.75
C LEU A 165 -6.83 8.68 4.05
N LEU A 166 -6.26 9.42 3.11
CA LEU A 166 -4.97 10.06 3.28
C LEU A 166 -5.07 11.24 4.26
N GLY A 167 -4.03 11.39 5.06
CA GLY A 167 -3.91 12.44 6.06
C GLY A 167 -2.46 12.69 6.44
N GLU A 168 -2.20 13.89 6.96
CA GLU A 168 -0.93 14.19 7.63
C GLU A 168 -0.77 13.36 8.91
N ALA A 169 0.46 13.28 9.40
CA ALA A 169 0.72 12.69 10.70
C ALA A 169 -0.03 13.48 11.77
N VAL A 170 -0.76 12.77 12.62
CA VAL A 170 -1.52 13.38 13.71
C VAL A 170 -0.59 13.70 14.87
N LEU A 171 -0.51 14.98 15.23
CA LEU A 171 0.40 15.47 16.27
C LEU A 171 -0.29 15.64 17.63
N GLY A 172 -1.62 15.72 17.64
CA GLY A 172 -2.38 15.97 18.86
C GLY A 172 -3.76 15.32 18.90
N ARG A 173 -4.33 15.25 20.10
CA ARG A 173 -5.64 14.61 20.38
C ARG A 173 -6.80 15.19 19.55
N ARG A 174 -6.74 16.49 19.23
CA ARG A 174 -7.76 17.16 18.42
C ARG A 174 -7.75 16.66 16.97
N GLU A 175 -6.57 16.55 16.37
CA GLU A 175 -6.39 16.02 15.02
C GLU A 175 -6.75 14.53 14.97
N ALA A 176 -6.35 13.76 15.99
CA ALA A 176 -6.72 12.35 16.13
C ALA A 176 -8.24 12.15 16.15
N GLY A 177 -8.95 12.95 16.96
CA GLY A 177 -10.40 12.93 17.05
C GLY A 177 -11.07 13.38 15.75
N ALA A 178 -10.53 14.38 15.06
CA ALA A 178 -11.03 14.81 13.75
C ALA A 178 -10.87 13.69 12.70
N ARG A 179 -9.72 13.01 12.67
CA ARG A 179 -9.46 11.88 11.77
C ARG A 179 -10.38 10.69 12.06
N LEU A 180 -10.60 10.38 13.33
CA LEU A 180 -11.55 9.35 13.75
C LEU A 180 -12.98 9.67 13.27
N ALA A 181 -13.43 10.92 13.43
CA ALA A 181 -14.75 11.35 12.97
C ALA A 181 -14.88 11.28 11.43
N GLN A 182 -13.83 11.64 10.69
CA GLN A 182 -13.80 11.49 9.23
C GLN A 182 -13.91 10.02 8.82
N LEU A 183 -13.18 9.11 9.49
CA LEU A 183 -13.27 7.67 9.24
C LEU A 183 -14.65 7.11 9.59
N GLN A 184 -15.25 7.53 10.70
CA GLN A 184 -16.62 7.14 11.04
C GLN A 184 -17.63 7.62 9.98
N SER A 185 -17.47 8.84 9.45
CA SER A 185 -18.30 9.32 8.34
C SER A 185 -18.10 8.50 7.06
N LEU A 186 -16.87 8.06 6.80
CA LEU A 186 -16.54 7.22 5.65
C LEU A 186 -17.18 5.82 5.77
N LEU A 187 -17.18 5.24 6.97
CA LEU A 187 -17.82 3.94 7.25
C LEU A 187 -19.34 3.96 7.02
N HIS A 188 -20.00 5.12 7.22
CA HIS A 188 -21.43 5.27 6.96
C HIS A 188 -21.77 5.52 5.48
N GLN A 189 -20.76 5.66 4.62
CA GLN A 189 -21.00 5.93 3.21
C GLN A 189 -21.47 4.65 2.50
N PRO A 190 -22.66 4.64 1.85
CA PRO A 190 -23.27 3.41 1.32
C PRO A 190 -22.43 2.65 0.28
N ASP A 191 -21.53 3.35 -0.42
CA ASP A 191 -20.68 2.77 -1.46
C ASP A 191 -19.30 2.32 -0.95
N VAL A 192 -19.05 2.40 0.35
CA VAL A 192 -17.77 2.05 0.96
C VAL A 192 -17.91 0.72 1.70
N ASP A 193 -17.49 -0.36 1.04
CA ASP A 193 -17.57 -1.71 1.57
C ASP A 193 -16.30 -2.13 2.34
N TYR A 194 -15.20 -1.39 2.17
CA TYR A 194 -13.88 -1.73 2.72
C TYR A 194 -13.06 -0.46 2.97
N VAL A 195 -12.54 -0.29 4.19
CA VAL A 195 -11.67 0.82 4.60
C VAL A 195 -10.36 0.30 5.21
N SER A 196 -9.25 0.96 4.89
CA SER A 196 -8.00 0.80 5.65
C SER A 196 -7.78 1.97 6.60
N VAL A 197 -7.37 1.66 7.83
CA VAL A 197 -7.07 2.64 8.88
C VAL A 197 -5.67 2.43 9.44
N LYS A 198 -4.99 3.53 9.73
CA LYS A 198 -3.72 3.54 10.47
C LYS A 198 -3.98 3.90 11.92
N LEU A 199 -3.50 3.11 12.86
CA LEU A 199 -3.77 3.35 14.28
C LEU A 199 -3.13 4.65 14.78
N SER A 200 -1.96 5.01 14.25
CA SER A 200 -1.31 6.30 14.56
C SER A 200 -2.11 7.52 14.10
N SER A 201 -3.00 7.35 13.12
CA SER A 201 -3.83 8.43 12.56
C SER A 201 -5.05 8.75 13.43
N VAL A 202 -5.48 7.82 14.28
CA VAL A 202 -6.67 7.99 15.13
C VAL A 202 -6.34 8.11 16.61
N GLN A 203 -5.08 7.88 16.98
CA GLN A 203 -4.59 8.03 18.33
C GLN A 203 -3.24 8.75 18.34
N ALA A 204 -3.19 9.92 18.98
CA ALA A 204 -1.97 10.69 19.14
C ALA A 204 -1.13 10.19 20.33
N GLN A 205 0.16 10.53 20.33
CA GLN A 205 1.10 10.35 21.45
C GLN A 205 1.29 8.88 21.88
N LEU A 206 1.37 7.97 20.91
CA LEU A 206 1.77 6.59 21.16
C LEU A 206 3.21 6.57 21.66
N ASN A 207 3.44 5.92 22.80
CA ASN A 207 4.74 5.83 23.42
C ASN A 207 5.16 4.36 23.54
N PRO A 208 6.20 3.92 22.82
CA PRO A 208 6.71 2.55 22.92
C PRO A 208 7.10 2.13 24.33
N TRP A 209 7.45 3.07 25.22
CA TRP A 209 7.80 2.81 26.62
C TRP A 209 6.59 2.63 27.53
N ALA A 210 5.42 3.11 27.12
CA ALA A 210 4.14 2.94 27.82
C ALA A 210 3.23 2.05 26.95
N HIS A 211 3.73 0.85 26.68
CA HIS A 211 3.14 -0.08 25.71
C HIS A 211 1.70 -0.43 26.07
N ASP A 212 1.46 -0.86 27.31
CA ASP A 212 0.13 -1.26 27.77
C ASP A 212 -0.87 -0.10 27.71
N GLU A 213 -0.48 1.11 28.11
CA GLU A 213 -1.31 2.32 28.00
C GLU A 213 -1.58 2.70 26.55
N SER A 214 -0.58 2.56 25.67
CA SER A 214 -0.72 2.86 24.24
C SER A 214 -1.64 1.84 23.56
N VAL A 215 -1.48 0.54 23.85
CA VAL A 215 -2.38 -0.52 23.40
C VAL A 215 -3.80 -0.25 23.91
N ASN A 216 -3.98 0.06 25.20
CA ASN A 216 -5.30 0.40 25.76
C ASN A 216 -5.96 1.56 24.99
N ALA A 217 -5.23 2.65 24.77
CA ALA A 217 -5.74 3.84 24.10
C ALA A 217 -6.12 3.56 22.63
N VAL A 218 -5.29 2.80 21.92
CA VAL A 218 -5.51 2.46 20.52
C VAL A 218 -6.63 1.43 20.36
N SER A 219 -6.68 0.41 21.22
CA SER A 219 -7.78 -0.56 21.25
C SER A 219 -9.13 0.14 21.44
N HIS A 220 -9.21 1.17 22.27
CA HIS A 220 -10.46 1.93 22.43
C HIS A 220 -10.91 2.60 21.11
N ARG A 221 -9.97 3.18 20.35
CA ARG A 221 -10.29 3.78 19.03
C ARG A 221 -10.64 2.74 17.99
N LEU A 222 -9.96 1.60 18.01
CA LEU A 222 -10.24 0.50 17.10
C LEU A 222 -11.59 -0.15 17.42
N ASP A 223 -11.96 -0.31 18.70
CA ASP A 223 -13.29 -0.73 19.13
C ASP A 223 -14.38 0.16 18.52
N GLU A 224 -14.25 1.49 18.65
CA GLU A 224 -15.20 2.44 18.08
C GLU A 224 -15.37 2.26 16.56
N LEU A 225 -14.27 2.06 15.83
CA LEU A 225 -14.29 1.87 14.37
C LEU A 225 -14.91 0.53 13.97
N ILE A 226 -14.53 -0.56 14.63
CA ILE A 226 -15.07 -1.90 14.36
C ILE A 226 -16.56 -1.96 14.65
N ASP A 227 -17.00 -1.43 15.80
CA ASP A 227 -18.42 -1.42 16.17
C ASP A 227 -19.24 -0.54 15.22
N THR A 228 -18.69 0.62 14.80
CA THR A 228 -19.33 1.47 13.78
C THR A 228 -19.48 0.72 12.46
N ALA A 229 -18.42 0.08 12.00
CA ALA A 229 -18.41 -0.65 10.72
C ALA A 229 -19.35 -1.87 10.74
N ALA A 230 -19.50 -2.53 11.89
CA ALA A 230 -20.45 -3.63 12.08
C ALA A 230 -21.92 -3.17 12.13
N SER A 231 -22.17 -1.92 12.52
CA SER A 231 -23.53 -1.36 12.67
C SER A 231 -24.21 -0.97 11.36
N VAL A 232 -23.44 -0.81 10.27
CA VAL A 232 -23.96 -0.47 8.94
C VAL A 232 -24.34 -1.72 8.14
N HIS A 233 -25.20 -1.56 7.12
CA HIS A 233 -25.71 -2.68 6.33
C HIS A 233 -25.56 -2.43 4.82
N PRO A 234 -24.78 -3.28 4.11
CA PRO A 234 -23.92 -4.35 4.64
C PRO A 234 -22.79 -3.80 5.56
N PRO A 235 -22.24 -4.61 6.48
CA PRO A 235 -21.12 -4.19 7.31
C PRO A 235 -19.91 -3.79 6.46
N THR A 236 -19.26 -2.69 6.82
CA THR A 236 -18.03 -2.24 6.16
C THR A 236 -16.84 -3.03 6.70
N PHE A 237 -16.00 -3.56 5.84
CA PHE A 237 -14.79 -4.27 6.25
C PHE A 237 -13.70 -3.28 6.68
N VAL A 238 -13.19 -3.41 7.91
CA VAL A 238 -12.08 -2.57 8.42
C VAL A 238 -10.78 -3.36 8.37
N ASN A 239 -9.77 -2.78 7.73
CA ASN A 239 -8.41 -3.31 7.68
C ASN A 239 -7.44 -2.38 8.40
N VAL A 240 -6.67 -2.91 9.34
CA VAL A 240 -5.65 -2.15 10.06
C VAL A 240 -4.34 -2.19 9.28
N ASP A 241 -3.94 -1.04 8.73
CA ASP A 241 -2.68 -0.88 8.03
C ASP A 241 -1.49 -0.86 8.99
N MET A 242 -0.38 -1.47 8.58
CA MET A 242 0.85 -1.54 9.34
C MET A 242 1.81 -0.43 8.93
N GLU A 243 2.37 0.27 9.91
CA GLU A 243 3.16 1.49 9.74
C GLU A 243 4.67 1.21 9.87
N GLU A 244 5.37 1.90 10.76
CA GLU A 244 6.80 1.71 11.02
C GLU A 244 7.02 0.47 11.90
N TYR A 245 8.24 -0.05 11.96
CA TYR A 245 8.57 -1.25 12.76
C TYR A 245 8.17 -1.09 14.23
N ARG A 246 8.36 0.12 14.79
CA ARG A 246 7.95 0.46 16.16
C ARG A 246 6.47 0.24 16.46
N ASP A 247 5.63 0.22 15.42
CA ASP A 247 4.17 0.09 15.56
C ASP A 247 3.70 -1.37 15.43
N LEU A 248 4.58 -2.32 15.07
CA LEU A 248 4.23 -3.72 14.78
C LEU A 248 3.52 -4.39 15.95
N GLU A 249 4.20 -4.50 17.10
CA GLU A 249 3.65 -5.19 18.28
C GLU A 249 2.45 -4.46 18.84
N LEU A 250 2.48 -3.13 18.89
CA LEU A 250 1.35 -2.32 19.34
C LEU A 250 0.10 -2.59 18.49
N THR A 251 0.26 -2.69 17.17
CA THR A 251 -0.83 -2.94 16.23
C THR A 251 -1.37 -4.37 16.35
N LEU A 252 -0.49 -5.37 16.48
CA LEU A 252 -0.88 -6.76 16.70
C LEU A 252 -1.65 -6.94 18.01
N ASP A 253 -1.12 -6.40 19.11
CA ASP A 253 -1.73 -6.49 20.43
C ASP A 253 -3.09 -5.78 20.47
N ALA A 254 -3.18 -4.59 19.88
CA ALA A 254 -4.44 -3.86 19.81
C ALA A 254 -5.49 -4.62 18.98
N PHE A 255 -5.10 -5.19 17.83
CA PHE A 255 -5.99 -5.94 16.96
C PHE A 255 -6.52 -7.22 17.63
N GLU A 256 -5.62 -8.02 18.22
CA GLU A 256 -6.00 -9.25 18.92
C GLU A 256 -6.87 -8.97 20.14
N ARG A 257 -6.56 -7.92 20.90
CA ARG A 257 -7.37 -7.51 22.06
C ARG A 257 -8.80 -7.12 21.67
N VAL A 258 -8.95 -6.33 20.61
CA VAL A 258 -10.26 -5.85 20.16
C VAL A 258 -11.11 -7.00 19.62
N LEU A 259 -10.55 -7.83 18.73
CA LEU A 259 -11.30 -8.93 18.11
C LEU A 259 -11.44 -10.15 19.02
N GLY A 260 -10.56 -10.32 20.00
CA GLY A 260 -10.63 -11.38 21.00
C GLY A 260 -11.74 -11.16 22.03
N ALA A 261 -12.25 -9.92 22.17
CA ALA A 261 -13.34 -9.60 23.08
C ALA A 261 -14.61 -10.40 22.71
N PRO A 262 -15.31 -11.05 23.67
CA PRO A 262 -16.44 -11.94 23.40
C PRO A 262 -17.54 -11.33 22.50
N GLN A 263 -17.77 -10.02 22.62
CA GLN A 263 -18.78 -9.30 21.85
C GLN A 263 -18.40 -9.11 20.37
N ARG A 264 -17.15 -9.34 19.98
CA ARG A 264 -16.60 -9.10 18.63
C ARG A 264 -16.00 -10.34 17.97
N GLN A 265 -16.02 -11.50 18.63
CA GLN A 265 -15.49 -12.76 18.10
C GLN A 265 -16.20 -13.25 16.82
N HIS A 266 -17.38 -12.70 16.51
CA HIS A 266 -18.14 -12.98 15.30
C HIS A 266 -17.89 -12.00 14.15
N LEU A 267 -17.19 -10.88 14.41
CA LEU A 267 -16.96 -9.82 13.42
C LEU A 267 -15.77 -10.14 12.53
N ASP A 268 -15.83 -9.74 11.27
CA ASP A 268 -14.71 -9.85 10.33
C ASP A 268 -13.88 -8.56 10.30
N ALA A 269 -12.55 -8.68 10.28
CA ALA A 269 -11.65 -7.53 10.13
C ALA A 269 -10.28 -7.95 9.58
N GLY A 270 -9.49 -7.01 9.10
CA GLY A 270 -8.20 -7.27 8.48
C GLY A 270 -7.03 -6.57 9.17
N ILE A 271 -5.83 -7.08 8.92
CA ILE A 271 -4.57 -6.51 9.39
C ILE A 271 -3.48 -6.71 8.33
N VAL A 272 -2.58 -5.74 8.20
CA VAL A 272 -1.43 -5.83 7.29
C VAL A 272 -0.23 -6.46 7.99
N LEU A 273 0.50 -7.32 7.27
CA LEU A 273 1.84 -7.77 7.66
C LEU A 273 2.86 -7.47 6.56
N GLN A 274 4.06 -7.05 6.97
CA GLN A 274 5.11 -6.58 6.08
C GLN A 274 6.25 -7.60 6.00
N ALA A 275 6.37 -8.33 4.89
CA ALA A 275 7.33 -9.43 4.72
C ALA A 275 8.80 -9.00 4.67
N TYR A 276 9.10 -7.70 4.54
CA TYR A 276 10.45 -7.17 4.67
C TYR A 276 11.01 -7.25 6.10
N LEU A 277 10.19 -7.62 7.10
CA LEU A 277 10.61 -7.82 8.48
C LEU A 277 10.91 -9.31 8.72
N PRO A 278 11.99 -9.64 9.44
CA PRO A 278 12.21 -10.99 9.97
C PRO A 278 11.02 -11.52 10.79
N ASP A 279 10.35 -10.62 11.52
CA ASP A 279 9.22 -10.89 12.40
C ASP A 279 7.92 -11.25 11.67
N ALA A 280 7.86 -11.07 10.34
CA ALA A 280 6.63 -11.26 9.57
C ALA A 280 6.07 -12.70 9.64
N LEU A 281 6.94 -13.72 9.59
CA LEU A 281 6.48 -15.11 9.67
C LEU A 281 6.02 -15.47 11.10
N PRO A 282 6.78 -15.19 12.17
CA PRO A 282 6.28 -15.34 13.54
C PRO A 282 4.94 -14.62 13.78
N ALA A 283 4.80 -13.38 13.32
CA ALA A 283 3.55 -12.62 13.44
C ALA A 283 2.39 -13.29 12.66
N LEU A 284 2.66 -13.80 11.45
CA LEU A 284 1.67 -14.53 10.67
C LEU A 284 1.23 -15.83 11.36
N GLN A 285 2.15 -16.53 12.00
CA GLN A 285 1.87 -17.73 12.79
C GLN A 285 1.01 -17.42 14.01
N ARG A 286 1.34 -16.34 14.71
CA ARG A 286 0.55 -15.80 15.84
C ARG A 286 -0.88 -15.47 15.41
N LEU A 287 -1.05 -14.71 14.32
CA LEU A 287 -2.36 -14.35 13.79
C LEU A 287 -3.16 -15.56 13.29
N ALA A 288 -2.52 -16.56 12.69
CA ALA A 288 -3.19 -17.79 12.27
C ALA A 288 -3.75 -18.59 13.45
N ALA A 289 -2.99 -18.69 14.55
CA ALA A 289 -3.45 -19.33 15.78
C ALA A 289 -4.63 -18.55 16.40
N PHE A 290 -4.48 -17.23 16.53
CA PHE A 290 -5.53 -16.34 17.01
C PHE A 290 -6.82 -16.46 16.17
N ALA A 291 -6.70 -16.48 14.85
CA ALA A 291 -7.82 -16.61 13.92
C ALA A 291 -8.57 -17.93 14.10
N ALA A 292 -7.84 -19.05 14.21
CA ALA A 292 -8.43 -20.37 14.36
C ALA A 292 -9.18 -20.50 15.69
N ASP A 293 -8.60 -20.02 16.78
CA ASP A 293 -9.24 -20.04 18.11
C ASP A 293 -10.49 -19.17 18.13
N ARG A 294 -10.40 -17.94 17.63
CA ARG A 294 -11.53 -17.00 17.56
C ARG A 294 -12.66 -17.51 16.68
N HIS A 295 -12.33 -18.12 15.54
CA HIS A 295 -13.32 -18.67 14.62
C HIS A 295 -14.07 -19.85 15.23
N ARG A 296 -13.38 -20.71 15.99
CA ARG A 296 -14.02 -21.80 16.72
C ARG A 296 -15.01 -21.29 17.78
N ASP A 297 -14.66 -20.20 18.46
CA ASP A 297 -15.43 -19.70 19.60
C ASP A 297 -16.59 -18.76 19.18
N GLY A 298 -16.38 -17.94 18.15
CA GLY A 298 -17.36 -16.92 17.71
C GLY A 298 -17.68 -16.88 16.22
N GLY A 299 -17.01 -17.68 15.38
CA GLY A 299 -17.30 -17.80 13.95
C GLY A 299 -16.75 -16.70 13.05
N GLY A 300 -16.19 -15.62 13.59
CA GLY A 300 -15.59 -14.54 12.80
C GLY A 300 -14.31 -14.98 12.09
N THR A 301 -13.93 -14.26 11.05
CA THR A 301 -12.69 -14.46 10.29
C THR A 301 -11.79 -13.23 10.33
N ILE A 302 -10.48 -13.41 10.18
CA ILE A 302 -9.56 -12.28 9.95
C ILE A 302 -9.00 -12.34 8.53
N LYS A 303 -8.64 -11.19 7.96
CA LYS A 303 -7.87 -11.13 6.72
C LYS A 303 -6.48 -10.60 6.98
N VAL A 304 -5.45 -11.40 6.70
CA VAL A 304 -4.07 -10.91 6.76
C VAL A 304 -3.63 -10.48 5.37
N ARG A 305 -3.45 -9.17 5.18
CA ARG A 305 -2.94 -8.59 3.95
C ARG A 305 -1.42 -8.59 3.98
N LEU A 306 -0.82 -9.52 3.24
CA LEU A 306 0.64 -9.64 3.16
C LEU A 306 1.19 -8.71 2.08
N VAL A 307 1.96 -7.71 2.51
CA VAL A 307 2.72 -6.79 1.67
C VAL A 307 4.22 -7.07 1.80
N LYS A 308 5.06 -6.49 0.93
CA LYS A 308 6.52 -6.48 1.17
C LYS A 308 6.87 -5.50 2.29
N GLY A 309 6.50 -4.24 2.14
CA GLY A 309 6.75 -3.17 3.10
C GLY A 309 6.91 -1.84 2.38
N ALA A 310 6.59 -0.73 3.06
CA ALA A 310 6.51 0.60 2.44
C ALA A 310 7.42 1.66 3.07
N ASN A 311 8.08 1.34 4.19
CA ASN A 311 8.78 2.33 5.03
C ASN A 311 10.31 2.16 5.05
N LEU A 312 10.91 1.36 4.16
CA LEU A 312 12.34 1.01 4.20
C LEU A 312 13.27 2.24 4.29
N ALA A 313 12.95 3.34 3.61
CA ALA A 313 13.75 4.57 3.70
C ALA A 313 13.71 5.19 5.11
N MET A 314 12.53 5.21 5.74
CA MET A 314 12.36 5.70 7.11
C MET A 314 13.07 4.79 8.12
N GLU A 315 12.93 3.46 7.98
CA GLU A 315 13.59 2.48 8.85
C GLU A 315 15.13 2.61 8.81
N ARG A 316 15.69 2.92 7.63
CA ARG A 316 17.13 3.19 7.49
C ARG A 316 17.56 4.46 8.23
N VAL A 317 16.77 5.52 8.13
CA VAL A 317 17.04 6.77 8.84
C VAL A 317 16.92 6.55 10.35
N ASP A 318 15.87 5.88 10.81
CA ASP A 318 15.64 5.62 12.23
C ASP A 318 16.75 4.76 12.85
N ALA A 319 17.13 3.67 12.18
CA ALA A 319 18.24 2.82 12.60
C ALA A 319 19.56 3.59 12.66
N ALA A 320 19.87 4.41 11.64
CA ALA A 320 21.09 5.22 11.61
C ALA A 320 21.11 6.30 12.71
N MET A 321 19.99 6.97 12.95
CA MET A 321 19.86 8.02 13.97
C MET A 321 20.04 7.49 15.39
N HIS A 322 19.56 6.27 15.66
CA HIS A 322 19.64 5.64 16.98
C HIS A 322 20.83 4.69 17.15
N GLY A 323 21.57 4.40 16.08
CA GLY A 323 22.64 3.39 16.09
C GLY A 323 22.12 1.96 16.26
N TRP A 324 20.89 1.69 15.83
CA TRP A 324 20.26 0.36 15.87
C TRP A 324 20.60 -0.46 14.64
N ALA A 325 20.43 -1.77 14.75
CA ALA A 325 20.37 -2.62 13.57
C ALA A 325 19.12 -2.25 12.75
N LEU A 326 19.25 -2.29 11.42
CA LEU A 326 18.11 -2.12 10.54
C LEU A 326 17.11 -3.26 10.79
N ALA A 327 15.87 -2.92 11.16
CA ALA A 327 14.86 -3.93 11.47
C ALA A 327 14.43 -4.72 10.22
N PRO A 328 14.13 -4.11 9.06
CA PRO A 328 13.91 -4.85 7.82
C PRO A 328 15.17 -5.53 7.28
N TYR A 329 14.98 -6.52 6.40
CA TYR A 329 16.05 -7.07 5.57
C TYR A 329 16.73 -5.96 4.76
N ASP A 330 18.06 -6.02 4.69
CA ASP A 330 18.89 -5.01 4.02
C ASP A 330 18.85 -5.12 2.49
N ASN A 331 18.46 -6.28 1.97
CA ASN A 331 18.39 -6.58 0.55
C ASN A 331 17.01 -7.10 0.13
N LYS A 332 16.72 -6.91 -1.16
CA LYS A 332 15.41 -7.25 -1.72
C LYS A 332 15.21 -8.75 -1.87
N ALA A 333 16.27 -9.50 -2.18
CA ALA A 333 16.15 -10.94 -2.39
C ALA A 333 15.64 -11.64 -1.11
N ASP A 334 16.13 -11.21 0.05
CA ASP A 334 15.68 -11.73 1.35
C ASP A 334 14.24 -11.31 1.68
N THR A 335 13.84 -10.08 1.37
CA THR A 335 12.43 -9.66 1.46
C THR A 335 11.53 -10.52 0.57
N ASP A 336 11.96 -10.79 -0.66
CA ASP A 336 11.18 -11.56 -1.62
C ASP A 336 11.12 -13.05 -1.24
N ALA A 337 12.22 -13.59 -0.72
CA ALA A 337 12.28 -14.93 -0.15
C ALA A 337 11.39 -15.07 1.08
N ASN A 338 11.39 -14.08 1.99
CA ASN A 338 10.53 -14.11 3.17
C ASN A 338 9.05 -13.93 2.81
N TYR A 339 8.73 -13.11 1.80
CA TYR A 339 7.37 -13.01 1.26
C TYR A 339 6.86 -14.36 0.75
N THR A 340 7.66 -15.04 -0.07
CA THR A 340 7.36 -16.39 -0.57
C THR A 340 7.30 -17.41 0.57
N ARG A 341 8.18 -17.33 1.56
CA ARG A 341 8.16 -18.19 2.77
C ARG A 341 6.88 -18.03 3.58
N CYS A 342 6.42 -16.79 3.78
CA CYS A 342 5.16 -16.50 4.46
C CYS A 342 3.97 -17.11 3.70
N LEU A 343 3.92 -16.92 2.39
CA LEU A 343 2.87 -17.49 1.53
C LEU A 343 2.92 -19.03 1.50
N ASP A 344 4.09 -19.62 1.31
CA ASP A 344 4.27 -21.07 1.34
C ASP A 344 3.80 -21.66 2.67
N TRP A 345 4.10 -20.96 3.76
CA TRP A 345 3.66 -21.39 5.07
C TRP A 345 2.14 -21.26 5.19
N VAL A 346 1.54 -20.11 4.92
CA VAL A 346 0.13 -19.87 5.26
C VAL A 346 -0.88 -20.50 4.30
N LEU A 347 -0.54 -20.68 3.02
CA LEU A 347 -1.44 -21.22 2.00
C LEU A 347 -1.63 -22.73 2.19
N ARG A 348 -2.19 -23.17 3.31
CA ARG A 348 -2.52 -24.57 3.61
C ARG A 348 -3.87 -24.58 4.34
N PRO A 349 -4.79 -25.52 4.03
CA PRO A 349 -6.13 -25.50 4.60
C PRO A 349 -6.15 -25.42 6.13
N GLU A 350 -5.24 -26.12 6.80
CA GLU A 350 -5.19 -26.21 8.27
C GLU A 350 -4.72 -24.89 8.91
N ARG A 351 -4.03 -24.04 8.15
CA ARG A 351 -3.49 -22.75 8.62
C ARG A 351 -4.39 -21.57 8.29
N LEU A 352 -5.41 -21.78 7.46
CA LEU A 352 -6.38 -20.76 7.06
C LEU A 352 -7.72 -20.87 7.80
N VAL A 353 -7.83 -21.75 8.79
CA VAL A 353 -9.04 -21.81 9.64
C VAL A 353 -9.28 -20.45 10.29
N GLY A 354 -10.42 -19.83 9.98
CA GLY A 354 -10.74 -18.48 10.47
C GLY A 354 -9.95 -17.35 9.79
N MET A 355 -9.19 -17.61 8.72
CA MET A 355 -8.30 -16.63 8.12
C MET A 355 -8.38 -16.60 6.59
N ARG A 356 -8.32 -15.40 6.03
CA ARG A 356 -8.13 -15.13 4.60
C ARG A 356 -6.79 -14.43 4.37
N ILE A 357 -6.22 -14.60 3.19
CA ILE A 357 -4.96 -13.95 2.79
C ILE A 357 -5.17 -12.97 1.66
N GLY A 358 -4.75 -11.73 1.90
CA GLY A 358 -4.58 -10.71 0.88
C GLY A 358 -3.18 -10.78 0.28
N VAL A 359 -3.03 -11.23 -0.96
CA VAL A 359 -1.76 -11.22 -1.70
C VAL A 359 -1.58 -9.84 -2.34
N ALA A 360 -0.98 -8.91 -1.58
CA ALA A 360 -0.79 -7.53 -2.02
C ALA A 360 0.58 -7.34 -2.69
N SER A 361 0.61 -7.40 -4.03
CA SER A 361 1.84 -7.23 -4.80
C SER A 361 1.61 -6.84 -6.25
N HIS A 362 2.53 -6.04 -6.81
CA HIS A 362 2.65 -5.86 -8.27
C HIS A 362 3.71 -6.76 -8.90
N ASN A 363 4.41 -7.58 -8.09
CA ASN A 363 5.32 -8.58 -8.64
C ASN A 363 4.50 -9.72 -9.23
N LEU A 364 4.37 -9.75 -10.56
CA LEU A 364 3.56 -10.75 -11.27
C LEU A 364 4.00 -12.17 -10.96
N PHE A 365 5.30 -12.40 -10.72
CA PHE A 365 5.80 -13.72 -10.34
C PHE A 365 5.24 -14.16 -8.98
N HIS A 366 5.29 -13.30 -7.95
CA HIS A 366 4.73 -13.64 -6.63
C HIS A 366 3.21 -13.86 -6.70
N VAL A 367 2.50 -13.04 -7.49
CA VAL A 367 1.05 -13.18 -7.67
C VAL A 367 0.71 -14.50 -8.39
N ALA A 368 1.41 -14.82 -9.48
CA ALA A 368 1.22 -16.06 -10.22
C ALA A 368 1.58 -17.30 -9.39
N TRP A 369 2.69 -17.23 -8.66
CA TRP A 369 3.13 -18.31 -7.78
C TRP A 369 2.12 -18.54 -6.64
N ALA A 370 1.66 -17.48 -5.97
CA ALA A 370 0.63 -17.58 -4.94
C ALA A 370 -0.67 -18.19 -5.47
N LEU A 371 -1.11 -17.82 -6.68
CA LEU A 371 -2.28 -18.42 -7.32
C LEU A 371 -2.09 -19.93 -7.55
N ARG A 372 -0.95 -20.34 -8.11
CA ARG A 372 -0.66 -21.77 -8.35
C ARG A 372 -0.58 -22.57 -7.07
N MET A 373 0.02 -22.00 -6.03
CA MET A 373 0.07 -22.61 -4.70
C MET A 373 -1.32 -22.75 -4.09
N ALA A 374 -2.17 -21.72 -4.20
CA ALA A 374 -3.54 -21.77 -3.71
C ALA A 374 -4.40 -22.79 -4.47
N GLU A 375 -4.24 -22.91 -5.80
CA GLU A 375 -4.92 -23.92 -6.63
C GLU A 375 -4.50 -25.34 -6.22
N ARG A 376 -3.18 -25.58 -6.12
CA ARG A 376 -2.62 -26.90 -5.74
C ARG A 376 -3.08 -27.37 -4.37
N ARG A 377 -3.22 -26.42 -3.44
CA ARG A 377 -3.59 -26.70 -2.05
C ARG A 377 -5.07 -26.53 -1.75
N GLY A 378 -5.88 -26.22 -2.76
CA GLY A 378 -7.34 -26.13 -2.66
C GLY A 378 -7.85 -24.99 -1.77
N VAL A 379 -7.11 -23.87 -1.69
CA VAL A 379 -7.42 -22.72 -0.80
C VAL A 379 -7.68 -21.42 -1.57
N THR A 380 -7.97 -21.48 -2.87
CA THR A 380 -8.22 -20.29 -3.70
C THR A 380 -9.34 -19.39 -3.17
N ASN A 381 -10.39 -19.96 -2.59
CA ASN A 381 -11.51 -19.22 -1.98
C ASN A 381 -11.11 -18.37 -0.74
N GLN A 382 -9.94 -18.61 -0.16
CA GLN A 382 -9.41 -17.89 1.00
C GLN A 382 -8.32 -16.88 0.60
N VAL A 383 -8.04 -16.74 -0.71
CA VAL A 383 -7.02 -15.84 -1.23
C VAL A 383 -7.67 -14.72 -2.02
N GLN A 384 -7.31 -13.47 -1.71
CA GLN A 384 -7.69 -12.30 -2.49
C GLN A 384 -6.44 -11.59 -3.00
N PHE A 385 -6.41 -11.27 -4.30
CA PHE A 385 -5.30 -10.51 -4.87
C PHE A 385 -5.56 -9.02 -4.76
N GLU A 386 -4.52 -8.28 -4.36
CA GLU A 386 -4.64 -6.85 -4.10
C GLU A 386 -3.54 -6.05 -4.80
N MET A 387 -3.94 -4.92 -5.38
CA MET A 387 -3.05 -4.04 -6.11
C MET A 387 -3.33 -2.58 -5.77
N LEU A 388 -2.38 -1.69 -6.06
CA LEU A 388 -2.58 -0.25 -5.85
C LEU A 388 -3.35 0.31 -7.04
N GLN A 389 -4.28 1.22 -6.76
CA GLN A 389 -4.96 1.97 -7.80
C GLN A 389 -3.96 2.72 -8.69
N GLY A 390 -4.20 2.68 -10.00
CA GLY A 390 -3.49 3.50 -10.98
C GLY A 390 -2.08 3.02 -11.33
N MET A 391 -1.65 1.88 -10.77
CA MET A 391 -0.39 1.22 -11.12
C MET A 391 -0.67 -0.06 -11.92
N ALA A 392 0.04 -0.23 -13.04
CA ALA A 392 -0.01 -1.46 -13.85
C ALA A 392 -1.43 -1.96 -14.19
N GLU A 393 -2.36 -1.06 -14.55
CA GLU A 393 -3.79 -1.38 -14.77
C GLU A 393 -4.02 -2.52 -15.77
N ALA A 394 -3.22 -2.58 -16.85
CA ALA A 394 -3.37 -3.62 -17.87
C ALA A 394 -3.00 -5.01 -17.32
N GLN A 395 -1.96 -5.07 -16.49
CA GLN A 395 -1.52 -6.28 -15.79
C GLN A 395 -2.54 -6.69 -14.74
N ALA A 396 -3.05 -5.75 -13.96
CA ALA A 396 -4.12 -6.00 -13.00
C ALA A 396 -5.33 -6.62 -13.72
N ARG A 397 -5.76 -6.06 -14.86
CA ARG A 397 -6.89 -6.59 -15.64
C ARG A 397 -6.63 -8.00 -16.14
N ALA A 398 -5.43 -8.28 -16.65
CA ALA A 398 -5.06 -9.61 -17.10
C ALA A 398 -5.10 -10.64 -15.96
N ILE A 399 -4.76 -10.22 -14.73
CA ILE A 399 -4.89 -11.05 -13.53
C ILE A 399 -6.36 -11.22 -13.15
N ALA A 400 -7.16 -10.15 -13.14
CA ALA A 400 -8.59 -10.21 -12.86
C ALA A 400 -9.31 -11.22 -13.77
N GLU A 401 -9.05 -11.17 -15.07
CA GLU A 401 -9.60 -12.12 -16.05
C GLU A 401 -9.17 -13.57 -15.77
N ALA A 402 -7.98 -13.79 -15.21
CA ALA A 402 -7.45 -15.11 -14.93
C ALA A 402 -7.93 -15.70 -13.59
N VAL A 403 -8.16 -14.86 -12.59
CA VAL A 403 -8.66 -15.26 -11.26
C VAL A 403 -10.18 -15.49 -11.27
N GLY A 404 -10.91 -14.89 -12.23
CA GLY A 404 -12.31 -15.20 -12.50
C GLY A 404 -13.28 -14.32 -11.73
N ALA A 405 -14.26 -14.93 -11.04
CA ALA A 405 -15.39 -14.22 -10.41
C ALA A 405 -14.97 -13.36 -9.21
N ASP A 406 -13.83 -13.66 -8.58
CA ASP A 406 -13.29 -12.87 -7.49
C ASP A 406 -12.59 -11.63 -8.05
N ARG A 407 -13.23 -10.47 -7.84
CA ARG A 407 -12.70 -9.19 -8.25
C ARG A 407 -11.44 -8.89 -7.43
N PRO A 408 -10.32 -8.50 -8.06
CA PRO A 408 -9.17 -8.04 -7.30
C PRO A 408 -9.53 -6.76 -6.55
N LEU A 409 -8.89 -6.59 -5.39
CA LEU A 409 -9.10 -5.44 -4.53
C LEU A 409 -8.09 -4.34 -4.90
N LEU A 410 -8.59 -3.17 -5.27
CA LEU A 410 -7.76 -1.99 -5.47
C LEU A 410 -7.65 -1.21 -4.17
N TYR A 411 -6.43 -0.99 -3.72
CA TYR A 411 -6.16 -0.02 -2.66
C TYR A 411 -6.29 1.39 -3.24
N THR A 412 -7.35 2.06 -2.84
CA THR A 412 -7.84 3.33 -3.36
C THR A 412 -7.55 4.42 -2.33
N PRO A 413 -6.42 5.14 -2.45
CA PRO A 413 -6.16 6.29 -1.60
C PRO A 413 -7.19 7.38 -1.92
N ALA A 414 -7.83 7.94 -0.89
CA ALA A 414 -8.80 9.02 -0.99
C ALA A 414 -8.28 10.25 -0.24
N VAL A 415 -8.46 11.44 -0.79
CA VAL A 415 -8.01 12.69 -0.15
C VAL A 415 -9.05 13.79 -0.31
N ASP A 416 -9.21 14.60 0.73
CA ASP A 416 -10.00 15.82 0.63
C ASP A 416 -9.30 16.84 -0.28
N ARG A 417 -10.08 17.69 -0.95
CA ARG A 417 -9.53 18.68 -1.89
C ARG A 417 -8.62 19.71 -1.22
N GLU A 418 -8.86 19.99 0.06
CA GLU A 418 -8.04 20.90 0.87
C GLU A 418 -6.68 20.27 1.18
N ASP A 419 -6.67 18.97 1.52
CA ASP A 419 -5.48 18.18 1.88
C ASP A 419 -4.77 17.54 0.68
N PHE A 420 -4.99 18.04 -0.54
CA PHE A 420 -4.45 17.39 -1.74
C PHE A 420 -2.91 17.33 -1.73
N ASP A 421 -2.24 18.25 -1.05
CA ASP A 421 -0.80 18.24 -0.85
C ASP A 421 -0.31 16.98 -0.10
N VAL A 422 -1.10 16.45 0.84
CA VAL A 422 -0.84 15.16 1.50
C VAL A 422 -0.80 14.01 0.49
N ALA A 423 -1.74 14.02 -0.46
CA ALA A 423 -1.76 13.05 -1.54
C ALA A 423 -0.48 13.09 -2.37
N ILE A 424 0.12 14.26 -2.54
CA ILE A 424 1.38 14.38 -3.27
C ILE A 424 2.52 13.65 -2.53
N GLY A 425 2.63 13.80 -1.21
CA GLY A 425 3.64 13.08 -0.41
C GLY A 425 3.43 11.56 -0.43
N TYR A 426 2.18 11.10 -0.45
CA TYR A 426 1.86 9.68 -0.68
C TYR A 426 2.30 9.21 -2.07
N LEU A 427 1.94 9.97 -3.11
CA LEU A 427 2.26 9.65 -4.50
C LEU A 427 3.76 9.61 -4.76
N PHE A 428 4.50 10.51 -4.12
CA PHE A 428 5.95 10.51 -4.18
C PHE A 428 6.54 9.20 -3.64
N ARG A 429 6.14 8.76 -2.45
CA ARG A 429 6.56 7.46 -1.90
C ARG A 429 6.24 6.30 -2.84
N ARG A 430 5.10 6.35 -3.53
CA ARG A 430 4.74 5.35 -4.55
C ARG A 430 5.66 5.41 -5.77
N LEU A 431 6.02 6.60 -6.24
CA LEU A 431 6.95 6.80 -7.34
C LEU A 431 8.36 6.34 -6.98
N GLU A 432 8.87 6.72 -5.81
CA GLU A 432 10.17 6.29 -5.30
C GLU A 432 10.24 4.76 -5.16
N GLU A 433 9.22 4.14 -4.55
CA GLU A 433 9.15 2.68 -4.44
C GLU A 433 9.23 2.05 -5.84
N THR A 434 8.45 2.56 -6.80
CA THR A 434 8.45 2.10 -8.19
C THR A 434 9.80 2.32 -8.89
N ALA A 435 10.56 3.36 -8.50
CA ALA A 435 11.86 3.73 -9.08
C ALA A 435 13.07 2.99 -8.53
N ALA A 436 12.94 2.37 -7.37
CA ALA A 436 14.04 1.64 -6.77
C ALA A 436 14.65 0.64 -7.80
N PRO A 437 16.00 0.56 -7.92
CA PRO A 437 16.67 -0.27 -8.93
C PRO A 437 16.19 -1.72 -8.96
N ASN A 438 15.88 -2.25 -7.78
CA ASN A 438 15.45 -3.62 -7.61
C ASN A 438 13.91 -3.78 -7.71
N ASN A 439 13.12 -2.72 -7.98
CA ASN A 439 11.67 -2.85 -8.07
C ASN A 439 11.24 -3.59 -9.34
N PHE A 440 10.30 -4.52 -9.19
CA PHE A 440 9.73 -5.26 -10.30
C PHE A 440 9.06 -4.35 -11.35
N LEU A 441 8.36 -3.30 -10.91
CA LEU A 441 7.71 -2.36 -11.83
C LEU A 441 8.74 -1.62 -12.69
N ARG A 442 9.89 -1.24 -12.13
CA ARG A 442 10.99 -0.68 -12.93
C ARG A 442 11.44 -1.67 -14.00
N ALA A 443 11.69 -2.93 -13.64
CA ALA A 443 12.09 -3.98 -14.58
C ALA A 443 11.01 -4.33 -15.62
N LEU A 444 9.73 -4.19 -15.27
CA LEU A 444 8.60 -4.41 -16.17
C LEU A 444 8.52 -3.33 -17.27
N PHE A 445 9.01 -2.12 -16.97
CA PHE A 445 8.89 -0.96 -17.85
C PHE A 445 10.21 -0.51 -18.50
N SER A 446 11.35 -1.02 -18.03
CA SER A 446 12.66 -0.92 -18.69
C SER A 446 12.78 -1.93 -19.82
#